data_AF-A0A5E3WWD3-F1
#
_entry.id   AF-A0A5E3WWD3-F1
#
_cell.length_a   1.000
_cell.length_b   1.000
_cell.length_c   1.000
_cell.angle_alpha   90.00
_cell.angle_beta   90.00
_cell.angle_gamma   90.00
#
_symmetry.space_group_name_H-M   'P 1'
#
loop_
_entity.id
_entity.type
_entity.pdbx_description
1 polymer ?
#
loop_
_entity_poly.entity_id
_entity_poly.type
_entity_poly.pdbx_seq_one_letter_code
_entity_poly.pdbx_strand_id
1 'polypeptide(L)'
;MVLFSCAVCLDEWSDPETLRSLACGHIFCGACIRELLMQPRPQCPTCRAGPIRPSHLRPVYITVETRAGSESMTSNDASSRRIEALERSIRDLRVDGRALSYLAEQLTDARDELAELREEARRVRNEHRHSTELAYSRLDELEDAQSELDRLRTELQRARETARVNEMKYKNLNVNVQGAVKTLSRFSEPLDNSLPRSRPNCNSIRTSYDSRVGKGGGFW
;
A
#
# COMPACT_ATOMS: atom_id res chain seq x y z
N MET A 1 -54.30 30.33 -34.87
CA MET A 1 -53.87 29.16 -35.65
C MET A 1 -53.71 28.01 -34.69
N VAL A 2 -54.41 26.89 -34.89
CA VAL A 2 -54.26 25.69 -34.05
C VAL A 2 -53.19 24.81 -34.69
N LEU A 3 -52.24 24.34 -33.89
CA LEU A 3 -51.14 23.46 -34.31
C LEU A 3 -51.19 22.17 -33.48
N PHE A 4 -50.94 21.04 -34.13
CA PHE A 4 -50.88 19.73 -33.47
C PHE A 4 -49.44 19.23 -33.42
N SER A 5 -49.00 18.71 -32.27
CA SER A 5 -47.64 18.18 -32.11
C SER A 5 -47.65 16.68 -31.79
N CYS A 6 -46.60 15.99 -32.26
CA CYS A 6 -46.37 14.58 -31.96
C CYS A 6 -45.30 14.44 -30.89
N ALA A 7 -45.57 13.76 -29.78
CA ALA A 7 -44.57 13.55 -28.71
C ALA A 7 -43.38 12.64 -29.09
N VAL A 8 -43.41 12.03 -30.29
CA VAL A 8 -42.34 11.16 -30.79
C VAL A 8 -41.38 11.93 -31.69
N CYS A 9 -41.87 12.58 -32.75
CA CYS A 9 -41.01 13.34 -33.68
C CYS A 9 -40.89 14.83 -33.34
N LEU A 10 -41.72 15.35 -32.43
CA LEU A 10 -41.79 16.76 -32.04
C LEU A 10 -42.16 17.73 -33.17
N ASP A 11 -42.61 17.21 -34.33
CA ASP A 11 -43.08 18.03 -35.45
C ASP A 11 -44.48 18.60 -35.21
N GLU A 12 -44.71 19.81 -35.72
CA GLU A 12 -45.99 20.52 -35.71
C GLU A 12 -46.70 20.41 -37.06
N TRP A 13 -48.00 20.15 -37.04
CA TRP A 13 -48.82 19.95 -38.23
C TRP A 13 -50.06 20.85 -38.19
N SER A 14 -50.41 21.43 -39.34
CA SER A 14 -51.65 22.17 -39.54
C SER A 14 -52.83 21.27 -39.95
N ASP A 15 -52.55 20.07 -40.45
CA ASP A 15 -53.55 19.12 -40.95
C ASP A 15 -53.74 17.93 -40.00
N PRO A 16 -54.94 17.77 -39.38
CA PRO A 16 -55.25 16.69 -38.46
C PRO A 16 -55.40 15.32 -39.14
N GLU A 17 -55.51 15.21 -40.48
CA GLU A 17 -55.76 13.94 -41.18
C GLU A 17 -54.64 12.89 -40.97
N THR A 18 -53.46 13.34 -40.57
CA THR A 18 -52.31 12.47 -40.29
C THR A 18 -52.29 11.92 -38.87
N LEU A 19 -53.17 12.37 -37.98
CA LEU A 19 -53.17 11.97 -36.57
C LEU A 19 -53.90 10.66 -36.33
N ARG A 20 -53.35 9.84 -35.43
CA ARG A 20 -53.96 8.58 -34.99
C ARG A 20 -53.92 8.51 -33.48
N SER A 21 -55.06 8.13 -32.88
CA SER A 21 -55.15 7.87 -31.45
C SER A 21 -54.98 6.38 -31.16
N LEU A 22 -54.33 6.07 -30.04
CA LEU A 22 -54.24 4.73 -29.48
C LEU A 22 -55.44 4.45 -28.58
N ALA A 23 -55.69 3.18 -28.23
CA ALA A 23 -56.73 2.80 -27.27
C ALA A 23 -56.61 3.47 -25.88
N CYS A 24 -55.41 3.91 -25.50
CA CYS A 24 -55.16 4.66 -24.26
C CYS A 24 -55.46 6.17 -24.36
N GLY A 25 -55.87 6.67 -25.54
CA GLY A 25 -56.22 8.07 -25.76
C GLY A 25 -55.06 8.97 -26.22
N HIS A 26 -53.81 8.52 -26.16
CA HIS A 26 -52.67 9.30 -26.66
C HIS A 26 -52.64 9.35 -28.20
N ILE A 27 -52.28 10.51 -28.75
CA ILE A 27 -52.32 10.82 -30.18
C ILE A 27 -50.91 11.04 -30.71
N PHE A 28 -50.61 10.47 -31.88
CA PHE A 28 -49.33 10.63 -32.57
C PHE A 28 -49.56 10.78 -34.08
N CYS A 29 -48.54 11.24 -34.81
CA CYS A 29 -48.61 11.27 -36.27
C CYS A 29 -48.57 9.85 -36.86
N GLY A 30 -49.14 9.70 -38.05
CA GLY A 30 -49.27 8.40 -38.71
C GLY A 30 -47.93 7.77 -39.07
N ALA A 31 -46.88 8.56 -39.31
CA ALA A 31 -45.54 8.05 -39.57
C ALA A 31 -44.97 7.34 -38.32
N CYS A 32 -44.95 8.02 -37.18
CA CYS A 32 -44.45 7.46 -35.92
C CYS A 32 -45.25 6.23 -35.47
N ILE A 33 -46.57 6.20 -35.69
CA ILE A 33 -47.38 5.02 -35.35
C ILE A 33 -47.07 3.82 -36.25
N ARG A 34 -46.81 4.03 -37.55
CA ARG A 34 -46.40 2.93 -38.44
C ARG A 34 -45.06 2.32 -38.01
N GLU A 35 -44.10 3.16 -37.65
CA GLU A 35 -42.82 2.71 -37.11
C GLU A 35 -42.97 1.99 -35.77
N LEU A 36 -43.80 2.52 -34.87
CA LEU A 36 -44.08 1.91 -33.58
C LEU A 36 -44.64 0.49 -33.75
N LEU A 37 -45.54 0.28 -34.70
CA LEU A 37 -46.13 -1.04 -34.99
C LEU A 37 -45.13 -2.07 -35.54
N MET A 38 -43.99 -1.64 -36.07
CA MET A 38 -42.92 -2.54 -36.53
C MET A 38 -42.09 -3.11 -35.37
N GLN A 39 -42.23 -2.55 -34.16
CA GLN A 39 -41.49 -3.02 -32.99
C GLN A 39 -42.06 -4.35 -32.46
N PRO A 40 -41.23 -5.22 -31.87
CA PRO A 40 -41.65 -6.54 -31.39
C PRO A 40 -42.68 -6.48 -30.25
N ARG A 41 -42.73 -5.38 -29.48
CA ARG A 41 -43.70 -5.15 -28.39
C ARG A 41 -44.13 -3.67 -28.38
N PRO A 42 -45.05 -3.26 -29.27
CA PRO A 42 -45.42 -1.86 -29.40
C PRO A 42 -46.23 -1.42 -28.16
N GLN A 43 -45.74 -0.38 -27.49
CA GLN A 43 -46.36 0.24 -26.31
C GLN A 43 -46.49 1.74 -26.52
N CYS A 44 -47.45 2.37 -25.83
CA CYS A 44 -47.63 3.81 -25.91
C CYS A 44 -46.36 4.53 -25.42
N PRO A 45 -45.74 5.43 -26.22
CA PRO A 45 -44.57 6.19 -25.79
C PRO A 45 -44.81 7.04 -24.54
N THR A 46 -46.05 7.48 -24.31
CA THR A 46 -46.40 8.38 -23.20
C THR A 46 -46.75 7.61 -21.92
N CYS A 47 -47.62 6.59 -21.99
CA CYS A 47 -48.13 5.89 -20.79
C CYS A 47 -47.77 4.41 -20.71
N ARG A 48 -47.03 3.88 -21.70
CA ARG A 48 -46.58 2.48 -21.79
C ARG A 48 -47.70 1.44 -21.87
N ALA A 49 -48.95 1.85 -22.07
CA ALA A 49 -50.06 0.94 -22.32
C ALA A 49 -49.82 0.12 -23.60
N GLY A 50 -50.03 -1.19 -23.54
CA GLY A 50 -49.85 -2.11 -24.66
C GLY A 50 -50.31 -3.53 -24.34
N PRO A 51 -50.22 -4.47 -25.30
CA PRO A 51 -49.67 -4.29 -26.65
C PRO A 51 -50.60 -3.51 -27.60
N ILE A 52 -50.03 -2.61 -28.39
CA ILE A 52 -50.76 -1.89 -29.45
C ILE A 52 -50.94 -2.83 -30.65
N ARG A 53 -52.14 -2.88 -31.21
CA ARG A 53 -52.46 -3.61 -32.44
C ARG A 53 -52.99 -2.62 -33.48
N PRO A 54 -52.88 -2.92 -34.80
CA PRO A 54 -53.47 -2.07 -35.84
C PRO A 54 -54.97 -1.78 -35.63
N SER A 55 -55.72 -2.72 -35.07
CA SER A 55 -57.15 -2.55 -34.71
C SER A 55 -57.40 -1.56 -33.57
N HIS A 56 -56.36 -1.17 -32.82
CA HIS A 56 -56.46 -0.19 -31.72
C HIS A 56 -56.25 1.25 -32.19
N LEU A 57 -55.93 1.44 -33.49
CA LEU A 57 -55.70 2.76 -34.07
C LEU A 57 -57.01 3.37 -34.55
N ARG A 58 -57.30 4.60 -34.11
CA ARG A 58 -58.47 5.35 -34.57
C ARG A 58 -58.04 6.66 -35.24
N PRO A 59 -58.54 6.97 -36.45
CA PRO A 59 -58.34 8.29 -37.04
C PRO A 59 -59.00 9.36 -36.17
N VAL A 60 -58.38 10.54 -36.11
CA VAL A 60 -58.85 11.67 -35.33
C VAL A 60 -59.34 12.74 -36.29
N TYR A 61 -60.63 13.05 -36.26
CA TYR A 61 -61.24 14.11 -37.07
C TYR A 61 -61.56 15.30 -36.16
N ILE A 62 -60.94 16.45 -36.42
CA ILE A 62 -61.12 17.65 -35.62
C ILE A 62 -61.67 18.76 -36.51
N THR A 63 -62.86 19.23 -36.21
CA THR A 63 -63.43 20.45 -36.77
C THR A 63 -62.99 21.65 -35.94
N VAL A 64 -62.09 22.47 -36.47
CA VAL A 64 -61.61 23.67 -35.79
C VAL A 64 -62.45 24.87 -36.22
N GLU A 65 -63.32 25.35 -35.34
CA GLU A 65 -63.98 26.65 -35.50
C GLU A 65 -63.09 27.75 -34.92
N THR A 66 -62.32 28.44 -35.76
CA THR A 66 -61.64 29.67 -35.33
C THR A 66 -62.67 30.79 -35.22
N ARG A 67 -63.18 31.05 -34.01
CA ARG A 67 -63.81 32.34 -33.72
C ARG A 67 -62.72 33.40 -33.82
N ALA A 68 -62.74 34.18 -34.90
CA ALA A 68 -61.95 35.39 -35.03
C ALA A 68 -62.44 36.42 -34.00
N GLY A 69 -62.02 36.26 -32.75
CA GLY A 69 -62.23 37.22 -31.69
C GLY A 69 -61.30 38.41 -31.91
N SER A 70 -61.85 39.51 -32.41
CA SER A 70 -61.48 40.90 -32.12
C SER A 70 -60.04 41.11 -31.61
N GLU A 71 -59.11 41.38 -32.52
CA GLU A 71 -57.81 41.94 -32.20
C GLU A 71 -57.95 43.39 -31.70
N SER A 72 -57.65 43.61 -30.42
CA SER A 72 -56.95 44.82 -29.97
C SER A 72 -56.37 44.60 -28.57
N MET A 73 -55.26 43.87 -28.50
CA MET A 73 -54.30 43.97 -27.40
C MET A 73 -53.04 44.55 -28.01
N THR A 74 -52.60 45.72 -27.55
CA THR A 74 -51.51 46.47 -28.18
C THR A 74 -50.22 45.64 -28.17
N SER A 75 -49.46 45.64 -29.28
CA SER A 75 -48.20 44.89 -29.44
C SER A 75 -47.18 45.15 -28.31
N ASN A 76 -47.30 46.29 -27.64
CA ASN A 76 -46.46 46.68 -26.52
C ASN A 76 -46.73 45.84 -25.26
N ASP A 77 -47.97 45.43 -24.96
CA ASP A 77 -48.27 44.62 -23.76
C ASP A 77 -47.71 43.18 -23.90
N ALA A 78 -47.85 42.59 -25.08
CA ALA A 78 -47.25 41.28 -25.37
C ALA A 78 -45.70 41.30 -25.27
N SER A 79 -45.08 42.40 -25.74
CA SER A 79 -43.63 42.59 -25.66
C SER A 79 -43.18 42.83 -24.22
N SER A 80 -43.89 43.65 -23.44
CA SER A 80 -43.61 43.89 -22.02
C SER A 80 -43.68 42.62 -21.19
N ARG A 81 -44.72 41.80 -21.37
CA ARG A 81 -44.84 40.52 -20.64
C ARG A 81 -43.69 39.56 -20.96
N ARG A 82 -43.22 39.56 -22.20
CA ARG A 82 -42.08 38.72 -22.63
C ARG A 82 -40.77 39.22 -22.05
N ILE A 83 -40.58 40.55 -21.97
CA ILE A 83 -39.44 41.17 -21.29
C ILE A 83 -39.43 40.79 -19.80
N GLU A 84 -40.56 40.94 -19.10
CA GLU A 84 -40.65 40.57 -17.67
C GLU A 84 -40.37 39.08 -17.42
N ALA A 85 -40.82 38.20 -18.32
CA ALA A 85 -40.53 36.77 -18.22
C ALA A 85 -39.04 36.45 -18.40
N LEU A 86 -38.36 37.14 -19.33
CA LEU A 86 -36.92 37.01 -19.52
C LEU A 86 -36.15 37.58 -18.33
N GLU A 87 -36.58 38.70 -17.75
CA GLU A 87 -35.96 39.27 -16.55
C GLU A 87 -36.07 38.35 -15.34
N ARG A 88 -37.23 37.70 -15.14
CA ARG A 88 -37.40 36.67 -14.11
C ARG A 88 -36.42 35.52 -14.34
N SER A 89 -36.36 35.01 -15.57
CA SER A 89 -35.44 33.92 -15.93
C SER A 89 -33.97 34.29 -15.71
N ILE A 90 -33.57 35.53 -16.02
CA ILE A 90 -32.21 36.04 -15.77
C ILE A 90 -31.92 36.12 -14.27
N ARG A 91 -32.88 36.54 -13.44
CA ARG A 91 -32.71 36.56 -11.98
C ARG A 91 -32.49 35.16 -11.43
N ASP A 92 -33.29 34.19 -11.88
CA ASP A 92 -33.21 32.81 -11.41
C ASP A 92 -31.86 32.17 -11.83
N LEU A 93 -31.47 32.31 -13.10
CA LEU A 93 -30.17 31.83 -13.59
C LEU A 93 -28.97 32.45 -12.86
N ARG A 94 -29.09 33.71 -12.40
CA ARG A 94 -28.05 34.35 -11.57
C ARG A 94 -27.98 33.76 -10.17
N VAL A 95 -29.11 33.38 -9.58
CA VAL A 95 -29.15 32.67 -8.28
C VAL A 95 -28.47 31.31 -8.42
N ASP A 96 -28.83 30.56 -9.46
CA ASP A 96 -28.21 29.26 -9.76
C ASP A 96 -26.71 29.40 -10.02
N GLY A 97 -26.28 30.42 -10.76
CA GLY A 97 -24.86 30.71 -10.99
C GLY A 97 -24.06 30.94 -9.69
N ARG A 98 -24.64 31.63 -8.70
CA ARG A 98 -24.01 31.78 -7.38
C ARG A 98 -23.93 30.45 -6.62
N ALA A 99 -25.00 29.65 -6.66
CA ALA A 99 -25.00 28.32 -6.03
C ALA A 99 -23.95 27.40 -6.67
N LEU A 100 -23.81 27.43 -7.99
CA LEU A 100 -22.78 26.68 -8.71
C LEU A 100 -21.37 27.14 -8.35
N SER A 101 -21.13 28.46 -8.23
CA SER A 101 -19.84 28.98 -7.79
C SER A 101 -19.47 28.51 -6.39
N TYR A 102 -20.44 28.52 -5.46
CA TYR A 102 -20.23 28.04 -4.09
C TYR A 102 -19.89 26.55 -4.05
N LEU A 103 -20.62 25.72 -4.80
CA LEU A 103 -20.33 24.29 -4.89
C LEU A 103 -18.98 24.01 -5.56
N ALA A 104 -18.59 24.83 -6.54
CA ALA A 104 -17.29 24.70 -7.19
C ALA A 104 -16.14 24.97 -6.20
N GLU A 105 -16.28 25.98 -5.35
CA GLU A 105 -15.33 26.29 -4.27
C GLU A 105 -15.25 25.16 -3.23
N GLN A 106 -16.39 24.64 -2.78
CA GLN A 106 -16.40 23.47 -1.89
C GLN A 106 -15.73 22.23 -2.52
N LEU A 107 -15.92 22.02 -3.83
CA LEU A 107 -15.29 20.91 -4.54
C LEU A 107 -13.79 21.11 -4.69
N THR A 108 -13.29 22.33 -4.79
CA THR A 108 -11.84 22.60 -4.79
C THR A 108 -11.26 22.35 -3.42
N ASP A 109 -11.88 22.85 -2.35
CA ASP A 109 -11.40 22.66 -0.98
C ASP A 109 -11.35 21.18 -0.61
N ALA A 110 -12.42 20.43 -0.90
CA ALA A 110 -12.46 18.99 -0.65
C ALA A 110 -11.43 18.21 -1.48
N ARG A 111 -11.06 18.69 -2.69
CA ARG A 111 -10.01 18.07 -3.49
C ARG A 111 -8.63 18.31 -2.90
N ASP A 112 -8.39 19.50 -2.37
CA ASP A 112 -7.12 19.86 -1.72
C ASP A 112 -6.95 19.08 -0.42
N GLU A 113 -7.99 19.01 0.43
CA GLU A 113 -8.00 18.15 1.63
C GLU A 113 -7.71 16.68 1.29
N LEU A 114 -8.32 16.14 0.23
CA LEU A 114 -8.04 14.78 -0.24
C LEU A 114 -6.61 14.60 -0.74
N ALA A 115 -5.99 15.63 -1.33
CA ALA A 115 -4.60 15.58 -1.77
C ALA A 115 -3.65 15.54 -0.56
N GLU A 116 -3.90 16.36 0.45
CA GLU A 116 -3.12 16.39 1.70
C GLU A 116 -3.20 15.05 2.44
N LEU A 117 -4.41 14.52 2.64
CA LEU A 117 -4.62 13.23 3.30
C LEU A 117 -3.94 12.08 2.55
N ARG A 118 -3.91 12.14 1.21
CA ARG A 118 -3.21 11.13 0.39
C ARG A 118 -1.70 11.18 0.57
N GLU A 119 -1.10 12.37 0.63
CA GLU A 119 0.34 12.48 0.84
C GLU A 119 0.73 12.06 2.25
N GLU A 120 -0.07 12.40 3.27
CA GLU A 120 0.17 11.95 4.64
C GLU A 120 0.08 10.41 4.74
N ALA A 121 -0.95 9.79 4.14
CA ALA A 121 -1.06 8.34 4.08
C ALA A 121 0.13 7.69 3.35
N ARG A 122 0.67 8.36 2.31
CA ARG A 122 1.87 7.91 1.59
C ARG A 122 3.10 7.99 2.49
N ARG A 123 3.26 9.08 3.24
CA ARG A 123 4.36 9.30 4.18
C ARG A 123 4.38 8.24 5.27
N VAL A 124 3.27 8.08 5.99
CA VAL A 124 3.14 7.07 7.06
C VAL A 124 3.42 5.66 6.53
N ARG A 125 2.94 5.34 5.33
CA ARG A 125 3.20 4.03 4.70
C ARG A 125 4.69 3.83 4.40
N ASN A 126 5.38 4.86 3.89
CA ASN A 126 6.81 4.77 3.61
C ASN A 126 7.64 4.65 4.89
N GLU A 127 7.30 5.39 5.93
CA GLU A 127 7.94 5.30 7.25
C GLU A 127 7.73 3.90 7.85
N HIS A 128 6.49 3.38 7.79
CA HIS A 128 6.21 2.02 8.24
C HIS A 128 6.99 0.99 7.44
N ARG A 129 7.03 1.08 6.11
CA ARG A 129 7.82 0.19 5.26
C ARG A 129 9.30 0.21 5.66
N HIS A 130 9.90 1.40 5.79
CA HIS A 130 11.30 1.52 6.18
C HIS A 130 11.56 0.95 7.58
N SER A 131 10.66 1.20 8.53
CA SER A 131 10.75 0.63 9.88
C SER A 131 10.68 -0.90 9.85
N THR A 132 9.80 -1.48 9.03
CA THR A 132 9.70 -2.94 8.88
C THR A 132 10.95 -3.53 8.23
N GLU A 133 11.51 -2.90 7.20
CA GLU A 133 12.76 -3.32 6.55
C GLU A 133 13.92 -3.34 7.56
N LEU A 134 14.05 -2.27 8.36
CA LEU A 134 15.07 -2.20 9.42
C LEU A 134 14.86 -3.27 10.49
N ALA A 135 13.61 -3.56 10.87
CA ALA A 135 13.31 -4.61 11.83
C ALA A 135 13.73 -6.00 11.33
N TYR A 136 13.46 -6.32 10.06
CA TYR A 136 13.91 -7.58 9.45
C TYR A 136 15.43 -7.65 9.34
N SER A 137 16.11 -6.56 8.95
CA SER A 137 17.58 -6.51 8.94
C SER A 137 18.17 -6.78 10.32
N ARG A 138 17.57 -6.24 11.40
CA ARG A 138 18.01 -6.51 12.77
C ARG A 138 17.74 -7.95 13.21
N LEU A 139 16.67 -8.57 12.72
CA LEU A 139 16.41 -9.98 13.00
C LEU A 139 17.49 -10.87 12.39
N ASP A 140 17.89 -10.60 11.14
CA ASP A 140 18.98 -11.29 10.46
C ASP A 140 20.31 -11.14 11.22
N GLU A 141 20.66 -9.92 11.63
CA GLU A 141 21.84 -9.66 12.47
C GLU A 141 21.83 -10.46 13.79
N LEU A 142 20.65 -10.62 14.41
CA LEU A 142 20.50 -11.39 15.64
C LEU A 142 20.63 -12.89 15.39
N GLU A 143 20.12 -13.42 14.28
CA GLU A 143 20.26 -14.82 13.89
C GLU A 143 21.73 -15.17 13.61
N ASP A 144 22.47 -14.29 12.93
CA ASP A 144 23.90 -14.41 12.72
C ASP A 144 24.68 -14.39 14.04
N ALA A 145 24.36 -13.43 14.91
CA ALA A 145 24.99 -13.33 16.23
C ALA A 145 24.72 -14.57 17.11
N GLN A 146 23.50 -15.13 17.04
CA GLN A 146 23.17 -16.38 17.72
C GLN A 146 23.99 -17.55 17.19
N SER A 147 24.10 -17.67 15.87
CA SER A 147 24.90 -18.71 15.22
C SER A 147 26.37 -18.63 15.64
N GLU A 148 26.91 -17.42 15.74
CA GLU A 148 28.29 -17.20 16.19
C GLU A 148 28.48 -17.52 17.69
N LEU A 149 27.52 -17.14 18.54
CA LEU A 149 27.53 -17.52 19.96
C LEU A 149 27.54 -19.04 20.16
N ASP A 150 26.77 -19.79 19.36
CA ASP A 150 26.73 -21.25 19.42
C ASP A 150 28.05 -21.90 18.97
N ARG A 151 28.70 -21.33 17.95
CA ARG A 151 30.06 -21.75 17.54
C ARG A 151 31.06 -21.54 18.67
N LEU A 152 31.12 -20.33 19.21
CA LEU A 152 32.04 -19.97 20.30
C LEU A 152 31.79 -20.82 21.55
N ARG A 153 30.53 -21.11 21.86
CA ARG A 153 30.16 -22.00 22.97
C ARG A 153 30.72 -23.41 22.78
N THR A 154 30.61 -23.93 21.56
CA THR A 154 31.15 -25.26 21.21
C THR A 154 32.67 -25.28 21.28
N GLU A 155 33.35 -24.25 20.79
CA GLU A 155 34.80 -24.12 20.87
C GLU A 155 35.30 -24.01 22.31
N LEU A 156 34.64 -23.19 23.13
CA LEU A 156 34.94 -23.06 24.55
C LEU A 156 34.80 -24.41 25.28
N GLN A 157 33.77 -25.19 24.95
CA GLN A 157 33.59 -26.52 25.53
C GLN A 157 34.74 -27.47 25.15
N ARG A 158 35.16 -27.48 23.88
CA ARG A 158 36.31 -28.27 23.41
C ARG A 158 37.61 -27.85 24.08
N ALA A 159 37.83 -26.53 24.22
CA ALA A 159 39.01 -25.98 24.89
C ALA A 159 39.05 -26.38 26.38
N ARG A 160 37.90 -26.32 27.07
CA ARG A 160 37.77 -26.78 28.46
C ARG A 160 38.09 -28.26 28.63
N GLU A 161 37.56 -29.12 27.76
CA GLU A 161 37.85 -30.56 27.83
C GLU A 161 39.33 -30.84 27.54
N THR A 162 39.91 -30.16 26.54
CA THR A 162 41.33 -30.28 26.21
C THR A 162 42.20 -29.84 27.40
N ALA A 163 41.86 -28.74 28.06
CA ALA A 163 42.56 -28.27 29.26
C ALA A 163 42.46 -29.29 30.40
N ARG A 164 41.27 -29.86 30.64
CA ARG A 164 41.03 -30.91 31.65
C ARG A 164 41.87 -32.15 31.39
N VAL A 165 41.91 -32.65 30.15
CA VAL A 165 42.73 -33.81 29.77
C VAL A 165 44.22 -33.51 29.95
N ASN A 166 44.67 -32.33 29.54
CA ASN A 166 46.07 -31.91 29.72
C ASN A 166 46.42 -31.81 31.21
N GLU A 167 45.54 -31.27 32.05
CA GLU A 167 45.74 -31.23 33.50
C GLU A 167 45.94 -32.64 34.09
N MET A 168 45.12 -33.62 33.70
CA MET A 168 45.30 -35.02 34.12
C MET A 168 46.64 -35.59 33.66
N LYS A 169 47.05 -35.32 32.41
CA LYS A 169 48.34 -35.75 31.88
C LYS A 169 49.51 -35.17 32.69
N TYR A 170 49.48 -33.88 32.98
CA TYR A 170 50.52 -33.23 33.79
C TYR A 170 50.58 -33.77 35.22
N LYS A 171 49.43 -34.01 35.86
CA LYS A 171 49.37 -34.65 37.19
C LYS A 171 50.01 -36.04 37.17
N ASN A 172 49.66 -36.89 36.21
CA ASN A 172 50.25 -38.23 36.07
C ASN A 172 51.75 -38.17 35.80
N LEU A 173 52.18 -37.30 34.89
CA LEU A 173 53.59 -37.12 34.58
C LEU A 173 54.38 -36.66 35.82
N ASN A 174 53.83 -35.75 36.61
CA ASN A 174 54.45 -35.30 37.85
C ASN A 174 54.61 -36.44 38.87
N VAL A 175 53.60 -37.30 39.04
CA VAL A 175 53.70 -38.49 39.90
C VAL A 175 54.82 -39.42 39.41
N ASN A 176 54.88 -39.68 38.11
CA ASN A 176 55.92 -40.52 37.51
C ASN A 176 57.33 -39.95 37.71
N VAL A 177 57.50 -38.64 37.47
CA VAL A 177 58.78 -37.94 37.69
C VAL A 177 59.17 -38.02 39.16
N GLN A 178 58.25 -37.76 40.10
CA GLN A 178 58.52 -37.89 41.53
C GLN A 178 58.92 -39.32 41.93
N GLY A 179 58.28 -40.34 41.35
CA GLY A 179 58.64 -41.74 41.54
C GLY A 179 60.05 -42.07 41.03
N ALA A 180 60.39 -41.58 39.83
CA ALA A 180 61.72 -41.73 39.25
C ALA A 180 62.79 -41.01 40.10
N VAL A 181 62.54 -39.78 40.53
CA VAL A 181 63.42 -39.02 41.43
C VAL A 181 63.65 -39.79 42.73
N LYS A 182 62.59 -40.26 43.40
CA LYS A 182 62.72 -41.08 44.62
C LYS A 182 63.57 -42.34 44.40
N THR A 183 63.40 -42.99 43.25
CA THR A 183 64.17 -44.19 42.90
C THR A 183 65.64 -43.85 42.73
N LEU A 184 65.96 -42.79 41.97
CA LEU A 184 67.34 -42.31 41.80
C LEU A 184 67.97 -41.85 43.12
N SER A 185 67.20 -41.19 44.00
CA SER A 185 67.69 -40.78 45.33
C SER A 185 68.05 -41.96 46.24
N ARG A 186 67.38 -43.11 46.11
CA ARG A 186 67.75 -44.34 46.84
C ARG A 186 69.09 -44.91 46.36
N PHE A 187 69.44 -44.71 45.09
CA PHE A 187 70.74 -45.11 44.54
C PHE A 187 71.85 -44.08 44.81
N SER A 188 71.52 -42.91 45.34
CA SER A 188 72.49 -41.88 45.72
C SER A 188 72.76 -41.81 47.23
N GLU A 189 72.25 -42.75 48.04
CA GLU A 189 72.71 -42.87 49.42
C GLU A 189 74.23 -43.16 49.42
N PRO A 190 75.03 -42.46 50.24
CA PRO A 190 76.48 -42.53 50.11
C PRO A 190 76.94 -43.95 50.40
N LEU A 191 77.76 -44.51 49.51
CA LEU A 191 78.70 -45.57 49.87
C LEU A 191 79.47 -45.05 51.09
N ASP A 192 79.21 -45.65 52.25
CA ASP A 192 79.93 -45.41 53.50
C ASP A 192 81.40 -45.77 53.25
N ASN A 193 82.20 -44.74 52.99
CA ASN A 193 83.55 -44.86 52.51
C ASN A 193 84.49 -44.94 53.72
N SER A 194 84.44 -46.06 54.44
CA SER A 194 85.38 -46.35 55.51
C SER A 194 86.63 -47.04 54.97
N LEU A 195 87.52 -46.30 54.28
CA LEU A 195 88.93 -46.69 54.07
C LEU A 195 89.85 -45.44 54.02
N PRO A 196 91.14 -45.59 54.42
CA PRO A 196 91.81 -44.62 55.28
C PRO A 196 92.49 -43.47 54.55
N ARG A 197 92.60 -42.35 55.28
CA ARG A 197 93.33 -41.14 54.87
C ARG A 197 94.79 -41.47 54.56
N SER A 198 95.17 -41.32 53.29
CA SER A 198 96.55 -41.02 52.90
C SER A 198 96.55 -39.80 52.00
N ARG A 199 97.07 -38.69 52.52
CA ARG A 199 97.43 -37.50 51.73
C ARG A 199 98.48 -37.88 50.68
N PRO A 200 98.48 -37.24 49.50
CA PRO A 200 99.49 -36.21 49.32
C PRO A 200 99.01 -34.93 48.61
N ASN A 201 99.48 -33.82 49.17
CA ASN A 201 100.01 -32.60 48.54
C ASN A 201 99.98 -32.51 47.00
N CYS A 202 99.39 -31.44 46.44
CA CYS A 202 100.09 -30.49 45.57
C CYS A 202 99.25 -29.27 45.16
N ASN A 203 99.91 -28.13 45.35
CA ASN A 203 99.71 -26.75 44.89
C ASN A 203 98.81 -26.41 43.67
N SER A 204 98.16 -25.24 43.84
CA SER A 204 97.94 -24.15 42.89
C SER A 204 97.28 -24.42 41.53
N ILE A 205 96.20 -23.68 41.23
CA ILE A 205 96.19 -22.58 40.25
C ILE A 205 94.89 -21.79 40.41
N ARG A 206 95.03 -20.47 40.51
CA ARG A 206 93.95 -19.48 40.37
C ARG A 206 93.65 -19.25 38.89
N THR A 207 92.36 -19.11 38.54
CA THR A 207 91.80 -18.20 37.53
C THR A 207 90.28 -18.15 37.79
N SER A 208 89.64 -17.05 38.20
CA SER A 208 89.30 -15.77 37.54
C SER A 208 88.51 -15.91 36.22
N TYR A 209 87.24 -15.46 36.23
CA TYR A 209 86.42 -14.80 35.19
C TYR A 209 84.93 -15.21 35.39
N ASP A 210 84.01 -14.36 35.85
CA ASP A 210 83.44 -13.09 35.34
C ASP A 210 82.23 -13.27 34.39
N SER A 211 81.09 -12.85 34.93
CA SER A 211 79.84 -12.25 34.41
C SER A 211 79.49 -12.26 32.91
N ARG A 212 78.19 -12.54 32.62
CA ARG A 212 77.20 -11.72 31.87
C ARG A 212 75.97 -12.57 31.53
N VAL A 213 74.76 -12.28 32.03
CA VAL A 213 73.78 -11.27 31.57
C VAL A 213 73.60 -11.24 30.04
N GLY A 214 72.51 -11.82 29.58
CA GLY A 214 71.97 -11.65 28.23
C GLY A 214 70.44 -11.57 28.28
N LYS A 215 69.93 -10.34 28.29
CA LYS A 215 68.54 -10.01 27.96
C LYS A 215 68.37 -9.98 26.44
N GLY A 216 67.27 -10.51 25.95
CA GLY A 216 66.68 -10.24 24.64
C GLY A 216 65.32 -10.92 24.60
N GLY A 217 64.17 -10.28 24.35
CA GLY A 217 63.93 -9.00 23.70
C GLY A 217 63.20 -9.24 22.38
N GLY A 218 61.87 -9.07 22.40
CA GLY A 218 61.02 -8.82 21.22
C GLY A 218 60.36 -10.04 20.60
N PHE A 219 59.03 -10.05 20.54
CA PHE A 219 58.29 -10.46 19.35
C PHE A 219 56.98 -9.67 19.25
N TRP A 220 56.63 -9.43 17.99
CA TRP A 220 55.60 -8.59 17.40
C TRP A 220 54.17 -8.97 17.75
#